data_AF-A0A3D5A0K7-F1
#
_entry.id   AF-A0A3D5A0K7-F1
#
_cell.length_a   1.000
_cell.length_b   1.000
_cell.length_c   1.000
_cell.angle_alpha   90.00
_cell.angle_beta   90.00
_cell.angle_gamma   90.00
#
_symmetry.space_group_name_H-M   'P 1'
#
loop_
_entity.id
_entity.type
_entity.pdbx_description
1 polymer ?
#
loop_
_entity_poly.entity_id
_entity_poly.type
_entity_poly.pdbx_seq_one_letter_code
_entity_poly.pdbx_strand_id
1 'polypeptide(L)'
;MPQPLRDGWAARAGEDGTLMAGLHMACELLAALGDEFGQWFLGNSRLQGALTARNASILAHDLVPVGEQVARTLYGIVSEKALDIDTRIEELRKRGAFVCVSL
;
A
#
# COMPACT_ATOMS: atom_id res chain seq x y z
N MET A 1 -16.02 -7.77 -11.69
CA MET A 1 -15.05 -6.74 -12.11
C MET A 1 -15.72 -5.79 -13.11
N PRO A 2 -15.62 -4.45 -12.94
CA PRO A 2 -16.15 -3.49 -13.92
C PRO A 2 -15.59 -3.70 -15.33
N GLN A 3 -16.38 -3.44 -16.37
CA GLN A 3 -16.01 -3.75 -17.76
C GLN A 3 -14.72 -3.06 -18.24
N PRO A 4 -14.48 -1.77 -17.94
CA PRO A 4 -13.24 -1.10 -18.38
C PRO A 4 -11.97 -1.75 -17.80
N LEU A 5 -12.03 -2.25 -16.56
CA LEU A 5 -10.91 -2.96 -15.94
C LEU A 5 -10.73 -4.37 -16.50
N ARG A 6 -11.82 -5.07 -16.84
CA ARG A 6 -11.76 -6.36 -17.56
C ARG A 6 -11.01 -6.23 -18.86
N ASP A 7 -11.37 -5.24 -19.66
CA ASP A 7 -10.76 -5.03 -20.98
C ASP A 7 -9.29 -4.60 -20.84
N GLY A 8 -9.00 -3.68 -19.91
CA GLY A 8 -7.64 -3.16 -19.68
C GLY A 8 -6.66 -4.16 -19.03
N TRP A 9 -7.16 -5.19 -18.35
CA TRP A 9 -6.33 -6.19 -17.67
C TRP A 9 -6.31 -7.56 -18.35
N ALA A 10 -7.05 -7.75 -19.43
CA ALA A 10 -7.12 -9.04 -20.15
C ALA A 10 -5.73 -9.59 -20.52
N ALA A 11 -4.80 -8.72 -20.95
CA ALA A 11 -3.43 -9.11 -21.31
C ALA A 11 -2.54 -9.47 -20.11
N ARG A 12 -3.00 -9.24 -18.87
CA ARG A 12 -2.27 -9.53 -17.62
C ARG A 12 -2.78 -10.81 -16.95
N ALA A 13 -3.87 -11.40 -17.43
CA ALA A 13 -4.39 -12.65 -16.90
C ALA A 13 -3.45 -13.81 -17.27
N GLY A 14 -3.23 -14.72 -16.34
CA GLY A 14 -2.56 -15.99 -16.59
C GLY A 14 -3.39 -16.89 -17.51
N GLU A 15 -2.80 -18.00 -17.96
CA GLU A 15 -3.44 -18.96 -18.86
C GLU A 15 -4.73 -19.58 -18.28
N ASP A 16 -4.85 -19.60 -16.95
CA ASP A 16 -6.02 -20.08 -16.20
C ASP A 16 -7.09 -18.97 -15.97
N GLY A 17 -6.87 -17.78 -16.51
CA GLY A 17 -7.74 -16.62 -16.32
C GLY A 17 -7.60 -15.94 -14.96
N THR A 18 -6.62 -16.34 -14.14
CA THR A 18 -6.35 -15.68 -12.86
C THR A 18 -5.50 -14.43 -13.07
N LEU A 19 -5.70 -13.44 -12.20
CA LEU A 19 -4.98 -12.17 -12.26
C LEU A 19 -4.27 -11.95 -10.93
N MET A 20 -2.94 -11.84 -10.96
CA MET A 20 -2.16 -11.43 -9.80
C MET A 20 -2.27 -9.91 -9.64
N ALA A 21 -3.19 -9.47 -8.78
CA ALA A 21 -3.40 -8.05 -8.51
C ALA A 21 -2.39 -7.54 -7.47
N GLY A 22 -1.45 -6.70 -7.90
CA GLY A 22 -0.66 -5.88 -6.99
C GLY A 22 -1.52 -4.82 -6.29
N LEU A 23 -0.99 -4.19 -5.23
CA LEU A 23 -1.72 -3.21 -4.42
C LEU A 23 -2.41 -2.12 -5.26
N HIS A 24 -1.73 -1.59 -6.27
CA HIS A 24 -2.28 -0.55 -7.14
C HIS A 24 -3.52 -1.04 -7.90
N MET A 25 -3.45 -2.21 -8.53
CA MET A 25 -4.58 -2.81 -9.25
C MET A 25 -5.74 -3.14 -8.30
N ALA A 26 -5.44 -3.64 -7.09
CA ALA A 26 -6.48 -3.86 -6.08
C ALA A 26 -7.21 -2.56 -5.73
N CYS A 27 -6.49 -1.44 -5.58
CA CYS A 27 -7.09 -0.14 -5.30
C CYS A 27 -7.83 0.46 -6.51
N GLU A 28 -7.36 0.24 -7.74
CA GLU A 28 -8.11 0.56 -8.97
C GLU A 28 -9.45 -0.17 -9.03
N LEU A 29 -9.46 -1.46 -8.69
CA LEU A 29 -10.70 -2.24 -8.60
C LEU A 29 -11.65 -1.68 -7.54
N LEU A 30 -11.13 -1.42 -6.33
CA LEU A 30 -11.90 -0.85 -5.24
C LEU A 30 -12.52 0.50 -5.65
N ALA A 31 -11.72 1.41 -6.20
CA ALA A 31 -12.21 2.71 -6.64
C ALA A 31 -13.30 2.59 -7.71
N ALA A 32 -13.12 1.68 -8.67
CA ALA A 32 -14.12 1.41 -9.71
C ALA A 32 -15.41 0.75 -9.18
N LEU A 33 -15.35 0.14 -7.99
CA LEU A 33 -16.52 -0.36 -7.25
C LEU A 33 -17.15 0.70 -6.33
N GLY A 34 -16.60 1.92 -6.31
CA GLY A 34 -17.09 3.02 -5.47
C GLY A 34 -16.54 3.04 -4.05
N ASP A 35 -15.50 2.25 -3.77
CA ASP A 35 -14.88 2.18 -2.45
C ASP A 35 -14.01 3.43 -2.17
N GLU A 36 -14.23 4.03 -1.00
CA GLU A 36 -13.57 5.26 -0.57
C GLU A 36 -12.07 5.07 -0.33
N PHE A 37 -11.64 3.89 0.12
CA PHE A 37 -10.21 3.60 0.32
C PHE A 37 -9.50 3.50 -1.03
N GLY A 38 -10.11 2.83 -2.01
CA GLY A 38 -9.60 2.78 -3.38
C GLY A 38 -9.42 4.19 -3.97
N GLN A 39 -10.44 5.04 -3.84
CA GLN A 39 -10.38 6.44 -4.32
C GLN A 39 -9.30 7.25 -3.58
N TRP A 40 -9.24 7.13 -2.25
CA TRP A 40 -8.22 7.78 -1.43
C TRP A 40 -6.81 7.38 -1.84
N PHE A 41 -6.56 6.08 -2.05
CA PHE A 41 -5.25 5.58 -2.47
C PHE A 41 -4.83 6.14 -3.84
N LEU A 42 -5.73 6.12 -4.83
CA LEU A 42 -5.47 6.64 -6.16
C LEU A 42 -5.25 8.16 -6.17
N GLY A 43 -5.92 8.90 -5.28
CA GLY A 43 -5.74 10.34 -5.10
C GLY A 43 -4.47 10.72 -4.33
N ASN A 44 -3.83 9.79 -3.62
CA ASN A 44 -2.68 10.08 -2.76
C ASN A 44 -1.34 9.83 -3.47
N SER A 45 -0.94 10.76 -4.34
CA SER A 45 0.32 10.69 -5.08
C SER A 45 1.56 10.63 -4.17
N ARG A 46 1.50 11.25 -2.99
CA ARG A 46 2.59 11.24 -2.00
C ARG A 46 2.79 9.84 -1.41
N LEU A 47 1.71 9.12 -1.11
CA LEU A 47 1.77 7.72 -0.68
C LEU A 47 2.35 6.84 -1.78
N GLN A 48 1.86 6.99 -3.02
CA GLN A 48 2.32 6.19 -4.15
C GLN A 48 3.83 6.39 -4.39
N GLY A 49 4.32 7.63 -4.35
CA GLY A 49 5.75 7.91 -4.45
C GLY A 49 6.58 7.26 -3.33
N ALA A 50 6.08 7.31 -2.09
CA ALA A 50 6.75 6.68 -0.95
C ALA A 50 6.77 5.14 -1.04
N LEU A 51 5.68 4.52 -1.50
CA LEU A 51 5.60 3.07 -1.74
C LEU A 51 6.56 2.63 -2.86
N THR A 52 6.63 3.38 -3.96
CA THR A 52 7.59 3.10 -5.04
C THR A 52 9.03 3.18 -4.53
N ALA A 53 9.37 4.22 -3.76
CA ALA A 53 10.71 4.35 -3.18
C ALA A 53 11.02 3.23 -2.17
N ARG A 54 10.06 2.77 -1.37
CA ARG A 54 10.22 1.61 -0.49
C ARG A 54 10.41 0.32 -1.29
N ASN A 55 9.67 0.14 -2.39
CA ASN A 55 9.78 -1.07 -3.21
C ASN A 55 11.13 -1.18 -3.91
N ALA A 56 11.76 -0.05 -4.21
CA ALA A 56 13.11 0.02 -4.74
C ALA A 56 14.21 -0.30 -3.70
N SER A 57 13.85 -0.73 -2.48
CA SER A 57 14.82 -0.95 -1.40
C SER A 57 15.25 -2.39 -1.18
N ILE A 58 16.38 -2.53 -0.47
CA ILE A 58 16.99 -3.82 -0.10
C ILE A 58 16.08 -4.72 0.73
N LEU A 59 15.09 -4.13 1.40
CA LEU A 59 14.08 -4.85 2.18
C LEU A 59 12.84 -5.22 1.34
N ALA A 60 12.85 -4.90 0.05
CA ALA A 60 11.77 -5.19 -0.89
C ALA A 60 12.31 -5.90 -2.13
N HIS A 61 12.56 -5.18 -3.23
CA HIS A 61 12.85 -5.80 -4.53
C HIS A 61 14.18 -5.37 -5.18
N ASP A 62 14.82 -4.30 -4.69
CA ASP A 62 16.01 -3.70 -5.31
C ASP A 62 17.07 -3.36 -4.24
N LEU A 63 18.09 -2.57 -4.56
CA LEU A 63 19.22 -2.28 -3.65
C LEU A 63 19.31 -0.82 -3.18
N VAL A 64 18.27 0.00 -3.43
CA VAL A 64 18.31 1.44 -3.11
C VAL A 64 17.97 1.68 -1.63
N PRO A 65 18.85 2.33 -0.83
CA PRO A 65 18.53 2.65 0.55
C PRO A 65 17.30 3.56 0.65
N VAL A 66 16.40 3.27 1.59
CA VAL A 66 15.28 4.18 1.91
C VAL A 66 15.79 5.30 2.81
N GLY A 67 15.71 6.54 2.33
CA GLY A 67 16.01 7.71 3.15
C GLY A 67 14.97 7.93 4.26
N GLU A 68 15.39 8.54 5.36
CA GLU A 68 14.54 8.82 6.53
C GLU A 68 13.24 9.54 6.16
N GLN A 69 13.32 10.51 5.25
CA GLN A 69 12.15 11.29 4.82
C GLN A 69 11.07 10.42 4.15
N VAL A 70 11.47 9.42 3.35
CA VAL A 70 10.55 8.48 2.71
C VAL A 70 9.91 7.59 3.77
N ALA A 71 10.72 7.06 4.70
CA ALA A 71 10.23 6.23 5.80
C ALA A 71 9.22 6.99 6.69
N ARG A 72 9.54 8.22 7.10
CA ARG A 72 8.65 9.07 7.90
C ARG A 72 7.37 9.43 7.15
N THR A 73 7.47 9.73 5.85
CA THR A 73 6.30 10.02 5.01
C THR A 73 5.38 8.82 4.91
N LEU A 74 5.92 7.63 4.60
CA LEU A 74 5.14 6.41 4.50
C LEU A 74 4.49 6.07 5.84
N TYR A 75 5.26 6.12 6.93
CA TYR A 75 4.76 5.86 8.26
C TYR A 75 3.63 6.81 8.66
N GLY A 76 3.80 8.12 8.44
CA GLY A 76 2.79 9.12 8.77
C GLY A 76 1.46 8.87 8.06
N ILE A 77 1.49 8.76 6.72
CA ILE A 77 0.27 8.58 5.91
C ILE A 77 -0.44 7.27 6.25
N VAL A 78 0.31 6.17 6.37
CA VAL A 78 -0.28 4.86 6.67
C VAL A 78 -0.85 4.83 8.10
N SER A 79 -0.16 5.43 9.07
CA SER A 79 -0.65 5.47 10.45
C SER A 79 -1.93 6.28 10.58
N GLU A 80 -1.99 7.44 9.93
CA GLU A 80 -3.18 8.28 9.91
C GLU A 80 -4.37 7.53 9.27
N LYS A 81 -4.16 6.91 8.10
CA LYS A 81 -5.25 6.17 7.45
C LYS A 81 -5.65 4.91 8.22
N ALA A 82 -4.70 4.22 8.84
CA ALA A 82 -5.01 3.04 9.66
C ALA A 82 -5.84 3.41 10.89
N LEU A 83 -5.57 4.57 11.51
CA LEU A 83 -6.36 5.10 12.62
C LEU A 83 -7.81 5.43 12.22
N ASP A 84 -7.98 5.99 11.02
CA ASP A 84 -9.30 6.27 10.42
C ASP A 84 -10.10 4.99 10.14
N ILE A 85 -9.42 3.89 9.80
CA ILE A 85 -10.06 2.59 9.52
C ILE A 85 -10.34 1.81 10.81
N ASP A 86 -9.38 1.72 11.71
CA ASP A 86 -9.47 0.89 12.91
C ASP A 86 -8.59 1.43 14.04
N THR A 87 -9.23 1.92 15.10
CA THR A 87 -8.55 2.50 16.27
C THR A 87 -7.72 1.48 17.06
N ARG A 88 -7.96 0.17 16.88
CA ARG A 88 -7.14 -0.90 17.49
C ARG A 88 -5.70 -0.90 16.99
N ILE A 89 -5.40 -0.18 15.90
CA ILE A 89 -4.03 -0.01 15.41
C ILE A 89 -3.09 0.56 16.49
N GLU A 90 -3.58 1.39 17.40
CA GLU A 90 -2.77 1.93 18.50
C GLU A 90 -2.35 0.85 19.50
N GLU A 91 -3.24 -0.11 19.78
CA GLU A 91 -2.91 -1.24 20.64
C GLU A 91 -1.88 -2.16 19.97
N LEU A 92 -2.05 -2.40 18.66
CA LEU A 92 -1.10 -3.18 17.88
C LEU A 92 0.28 -2.52 17.84
N ARG A 93 0.35 -1.18 17.70
CA ARG A 93 1.60 -0.41 17.76
C ARG A 93 2.28 -0.53 19.11
N LYS A 94 1.54 -0.42 20.21
CA LYS A 94 2.08 -0.58 21.58
C LYS A 94 2.65 -1.98 21.80
N ARG A 95 1.96 -3.01 21.30
CA ARG A 95 2.40 -4.42 21.40
C ARG A 95 3.60 -4.74 20.51
N GLY A 96 3.68 -4.08 19.35
CA GLY A 96 4.79 -4.23 18.41
C GLY A 96 5.99 -3.34 18.71
N ALA A 97 5.95 -2.53 19.77
CA ALA A 97 7.09 -1.73 20.17
C ALA A 97 8.25 -2.66 20.55
N PHE A 98 9.43 -2.42 19.95
CA PHE A 98 10.65 -3.09 20.38
C PHE A 98 10.86 -2.79 21.86
N VAL A 99 10.95 -3.84 22.68
CA VAL A 99 11.35 -3.70 24.07
C VAL A 99 12.78 -3.15 24.04
N CYS A 100 12.93 -1.87 24.38
CA CYS A 100 14.24 -1.28 24.56
C CYS A 100 14.81 -1.87 25.85
N VAL A 101 15.52 -2.99 25.73
CA VAL A 101 16.32 -3.52 26.84
C VAL A 101 17.56 -2.65 26.90
N SER A 102 17.60 -1.72 27.85
CA SER A 102 18.83 -1.02 28.19
C SER A 102 19.84 -2.07 28.67
N LEU A 103 20.91 -2.25 27.89
CA LEU A 103 22.10 -3.02 28.28
C LEU A 103 22.95 -2.22 29.25
#